data_AF-A0A3C1IGD1-F1
#
_entry.id   AF-A0A3C1IGD1-F1
#
_cell.length_a   1.000
_cell.length_b   1.000
_cell.length_c   1.000
_cell.angle_alpha   90.00
_cell.angle_beta   90.00
_cell.angle_gamma   90.00
#
_symmetry.space_group_name_H-M   'P 1'
#
loop_
_entity.id
_entity.type
_entity.pdbx_description
1 polymer ?
#
loop_
_entity_poly.entity_id
_entity_poly.type
_entity_poly.pdbx_seq_one_letter_code
_entity_poly.pdbx_strand_id
1 'polypeptide(L)'
;MGKPNDPEFQNKVIRAAFDLFEAPNGPVLENFSEVIPVRDGRMGYALPPELVLSTSDIGDMDGLLSEVAAEMEALRPDYEAAILSRGRTTVGASELSIKDFAPFVAEFVKGNIPNSPRKGLPAIPLLKLVVEDLEAYYTETRTHRDRIDDLELMGRWFWEETKAGRLLLLLEAVSVASDNKVMLQIVEMSLMAPRFWSEGPLPGTSAAGW
;
A
#
# COMPACT_ATOMS: atom_id res chain seq x y z
N MET A 1 -10.99 12.36 -10.65
CA MET A 1 -10.89 13.83 -10.53
C MET A 1 -9.55 14.39 -11.04
N GLY A 2 -8.57 13.59 -11.46
CA GLY A 2 -7.30 14.14 -11.99
C GLY A 2 -6.28 14.48 -10.91
N LYS A 3 -5.26 15.27 -11.27
CA LYS A 3 -4.05 15.59 -10.49
C LYS A 3 -4.35 15.93 -9.01
N PRO A 4 -3.69 15.28 -8.03
CA PRO A 4 -3.88 15.57 -6.61
C PRO A 4 -3.56 17.02 -6.27
N ASN A 5 -4.29 17.59 -5.31
CA ASN A 5 -4.07 18.96 -4.79
C ASN A 5 -4.03 20.06 -5.87
N ASP A 6 -4.70 19.85 -7.01
CA ASP A 6 -4.83 20.83 -8.09
C ASP A 6 -6.32 21.18 -8.28
N PRO A 7 -6.89 22.08 -7.45
CA PRO A 7 -8.31 22.41 -7.52
C PRO A 7 -8.71 23.00 -8.86
N GLU A 8 -7.80 23.69 -9.55
CA GLU A 8 -8.08 24.26 -10.86
C GLU A 8 -8.30 23.14 -11.89
N PHE A 9 -7.37 22.18 -11.97
CA PHE A 9 -7.51 21.02 -12.85
C PHE A 9 -8.74 20.17 -12.49
N GLN A 10 -8.95 19.88 -11.21
CA GLN A 10 -10.09 19.10 -10.74
C GLN A 10 -11.43 19.76 -11.10
N ASN A 11 -11.53 21.09 -10.93
CA ASN A 11 -12.72 21.84 -11.34
C ASN A 11 -12.94 21.83 -12.85
N LYS A 12 -11.88 21.83 -13.68
CA LYS A 12 -12.02 21.68 -15.13
C LYS A 12 -12.61 20.32 -15.50
N VAL A 13 -12.13 19.24 -14.88
CA VAL A 13 -12.67 17.87 -15.09
C VAL A 13 -14.15 17.81 -14.69
N ILE A 14 -14.51 18.39 -13.53
CA ILE A 14 -15.90 18.43 -13.05
C ILE A 14 -16.80 19.19 -14.02
N ARG A 15 -16.35 20.37 -14.49
CA ARG A 15 -17.12 21.18 -15.45
C ARG A 15 -17.33 20.45 -16.77
N ALA A 16 -16.27 19.85 -17.33
CA ALA A 16 -16.37 19.05 -18.54
C ALA A 16 -17.34 17.87 -18.38
N ALA A 17 -17.34 17.21 -17.22
CA ALA A 17 -18.31 16.15 -16.94
C ALA A 17 -19.75 16.69 -16.83
N PHE A 18 -19.96 17.90 -16.31
CA PHE A 18 -21.28 18.53 -16.27
C PHE A 18 -21.77 18.98 -17.64
N ASP A 19 -20.88 19.44 -18.52
CA ASP A 19 -21.24 19.84 -19.89
C ASP A 19 -21.84 18.66 -20.69
N LEU A 20 -21.52 17.40 -20.33
CA LEU A 20 -22.13 16.20 -20.93
C LEU A 20 -23.63 16.08 -20.67
N PHE A 21 -24.15 16.66 -19.58
CA PHE A 21 -25.59 16.65 -19.30
C PHE A 21 -26.39 17.58 -20.21
N GLU A 22 -25.73 18.57 -20.82
CA GLU A 22 -26.35 19.51 -21.76
C GLU A 22 -26.38 18.95 -23.19
N ALA A 23 -25.90 17.72 -23.40
CA ALA A 23 -25.89 17.10 -24.70
C ALA A 23 -27.34 16.86 -25.21
N PRO A 24 -27.65 17.26 -26.46
CA PRO A 24 -29.02 17.23 -26.96
C PRO A 24 -29.56 15.81 -27.19
N ASN A 25 -28.70 14.79 -27.29
CA ASN A 25 -29.11 13.41 -27.57
C ASN A 25 -28.20 12.37 -26.91
N GLY A 26 -28.83 11.36 -26.30
CA GLY A 26 -28.22 10.09 -25.92
C GLY A 26 -27.22 10.16 -24.75
N PRO A 27 -26.77 8.99 -24.25
CA PRO A 27 -25.61 8.94 -23.37
C PRO A 27 -24.37 9.36 -24.17
N VAL A 28 -23.73 10.45 -23.77
CA VAL A 28 -22.50 10.96 -24.39
C VAL A 28 -21.29 10.48 -23.60
N LEU A 29 -20.35 9.88 -24.32
CA LEU A 29 -19.01 9.56 -23.84
C LEU A 29 -18.03 10.46 -24.58
N GLU A 30 -17.34 11.33 -23.85
CA GLU A 30 -16.33 12.23 -24.41
C GLU A 30 -15.02 12.08 -23.62
N ASN A 31 -13.90 12.15 -24.34
CA ASN A 31 -12.58 12.15 -23.71
C ASN A 31 -12.25 13.55 -23.21
N PHE A 32 -11.81 13.65 -21.96
CA PHE A 32 -11.24 14.90 -21.46
C PHE A 32 -9.95 15.21 -22.22
N SER A 33 -9.84 16.43 -22.75
CA SER A 33 -8.79 16.81 -23.71
C SER A 33 -7.40 16.96 -23.09
N GLU A 34 -7.31 17.26 -21.79
CA GLU A 34 -6.03 17.34 -21.09
C GLU A 34 -5.59 15.94 -20.61
N VAL A 35 -4.39 15.54 -21.02
CA VAL A 35 -3.74 14.30 -20.57
C VAL A 35 -2.76 14.65 -19.46
N ILE A 36 -2.87 13.98 -18.32
CA ILE A 36 -1.84 14.05 -17.28
C ILE A 36 -0.67 13.18 -17.77
N PRO A 37 0.50 13.77 -18.06
CA PRO A 37 1.62 13.01 -18.58
C PRO A 37 2.08 12.01 -17.53
N VAL A 38 2.06 10.72 -17.88
CA VAL A 38 2.67 9.66 -17.08
C VAL A 38 4.09 9.45 -17.56
N ARG A 39 5.05 9.49 -16.64
CA ARG A 39 6.45 9.19 -16.93
C ARG A 39 6.53 7.72 -17.37
N ASP A 40 7.13 7.49 -18.53
CA ASP A 40 7.32 6.15 -19.13
C ASP A 40 6.03 5.31 -19.30
N GLY A 41 4.86 5.95 -19.38
CA GLY A 41 3.57 5.28 -19.55
C GLY A 41 3.09 4.50 -18.32
N ARG A 42 3.67 4.74 -17.13
CA ARG A 42 3.35 4.03 -15.89
C ARG A 42 2.57 4.90 -14.94
N MET A 43 1.44 4.40 -14.45
CA MET A 43 0.62 5.06 -13.43
C MET A 43 1.08 4.78 -11.99
N GLY A 44 2.13 3.97 -11.79
CA GLY A 44 2.61 3.61 -10.45
C GLY A 44 3.89 2.77 -10.43
N TYR A 45 4.41 2.57 -9.22
CA TYR A 45 5.57 1.72 -8.95
C TYR A 45 5.28 0.24 -9.20
N ALA A 46 6.29 -0.49 -9.64
CA ALA A 46 6.30 -1.94 -9.58
C ALA A 46 7.69 -2.46 -9.17
N LEU A 47 7.69 -3.44 -8.28
CA LEU A 47 8.86 -4.03 -7.65
C LEU A 47 9.76 -4.67 -8.70
N PRO A 48 11.05 -4.27 -8.77
CA PRO A 48 12.06 -4.94 -9.57
C PRO A 48 12.15 -6.45 -9.21
N PRO A 49 12.25 -7.35 -10.20
CA PRO A 49 12.39 -8.79 -9.95
C PRO A 49 13.56 -9.15 -9.02
N GLU A 50 14.63 -8.36 -9.03
CA GLU A 50 15.83 -8.55 -8.21
C GLU A 50 15.59 -8.29 -6.71
N LEU A 51 14.49 -7.61 -6.36
CA LEU A 51 14.11 -7.32 -4.98
C LEU A 51 13.09 -8.32 -4.41
N VAL A 52 12.66 -9.31 -5.19
CA VAL A 52 11.81 -10.40 -4.71
C VAL A 52 12.62 -11.27 -3.75
N LEU A 53 12.16 -11.37 -2.50
CA LEU A 53 12.82 -12.14 -1.45
C LEU A 53 12.30 -13.58 -1.41
N SER A 54 13.11 -14.43 -0.79
CA SER A 54 12.86 -15.84 -0.50
C SER A 54 12.97 -16.11 1.01
N THR A 55 12.55 -17.29 1.45
CA THR A 55 12.69 -17.68 2.86
C THR A 55 14.15 -17.77 3.32
N SER A 56 15.12 -17.93 2.41
CA SER A 56 16.54 -17.89 2.74
C SER A 56 17.06 -16.48 3.05
N ASP A 57 16.31 -15.44 2.71
CA ASP A 57 16.69 -14.04 2.99
C ASP A 57 16.26 -13.59 4.41
N ILE A 58 15.57 -14.47 5.14
CA ILE A 58 15.21 -14.25 6.55
C ILE A 58 16.49 -14.36 7.38
N GLY A 59 16.94 -13.20 7.86
CA GLY A 59 18.07 -13.07 8.79
C GLY A 59 17.61 -12.93 10.23
N ASP A 60 18.28 -12.05 10.97
CA ASP A 60 17.89 -11.67 12.33
C ASP A 60 16.60 -10.83 12.33
N MET A 61 15.49 -11.50 12.66
CA MET A 61 14.17 -10.87 12.71
C MET A 61 14.02 -9.87 13.86
N ASP A 62 14.69 -10.08 14.99
CA ASP A 62 14.57 -9.18 16.14
C ASP A 62 15.41 -7.91 15.90
N GLY A 63 16.56 -8.06 15.24
CA GLY A 63 17.33 -6.95 14.69
C GLY A 63 16.51 -6.12 13.68
N LEU A 64 15.89 -6.78 12.69
CA LEU A 64 15.02 -6.09 11.71
C LEU A 64 13.86 -5.35 12.38
N LEU A 65 13.17 -5.97 13.34
CA LEU A 65 12.11 -5.32 14.10
C LEU A 65 12.59 -4.07 14.84
N SER A 66 13.78 -4.13 15.42
CA SER A 66 14.40 -2.99 16.10
C SER A 66 14.72 -1.86 15.12
N GLU A 67 15.21 -2.20 13.92
CA GLU A 67 15.45 -1.23 12.84
C GLU A 67 14.15 -0.58 12.35
N VAL A 68 13.08 -1.35 12.17
CA VAL A 68 11.75 -0.83 11.79
C VAL A 68 11.20 0.10 12.85
N ALA A 69 11.29 -0.28 14.14
CA ALA A 69 10.82 0.57 15.24
C ALA A 69 11.60 1.90 15.28
N ALA A 70 12.92 1.87 15.12
CA ALA A 70 13.75 3.07 15.05
C ALA A 70 13.41 3.95 13.85
N GLU A 71 13.17 3.34 12.68
CA GLU A 71 12.74 4.03 11.45
C GLU A 71 11.39 4.74 11.66
N MET A 72 10.40 4.04 12.23
CA MET A 72 9.08 4.61 12.52
C MET A 72 9.16 5.77 13.51
N GLU A 73 9.94 5.64 14.59
CA GLU A 73 10.15 6.72 15.56
C GLU A 73 10.84 7.94 14.95
N ALA A 74 11.80 7.73 14.04
CA ALA A 74 12.45 8.83 13.33
C ALA A 74 11.46 9.60 12.44
N LEU A 75 10.46 8.91 11.88
CA LEU A 75 9.41 9.50 11.04
C LEU A 75 8.25 10.13 11.83
N ARG A 76 8.14 9.84 13.13
CA ARG A 76 6.98 10.23 13.96
C ARG A 76 6.70 11.74 13.99
N PRO A 77 7.68 12.65 14.12
CA PRO A 77 7.40 14.09 14.11
C PRO A 77 6.79 14.57 12.79
N ASP A 78 7.26 14.02 11.67
CA ASP A 78 6.77 14.37 10.33
C ASP A 78 5.35 13.81 10.10
N TYR A 79 5.08 12.61 10.62
CA TYR A 79 3.75 12.01 10.62
C TYR A 79 2.75 12.83 11.44
N GLU A 80 3.11 13.22 12.67
CA GLU A 80 2.27 14.07 13.52
C GLU A 80 1.97 15.42 12.84
N ALA A 81 2.97 16.02 12.18
CA ALA A 81 2.78 17.23 11.39
C ALA A 81 1.85 17.00 10.19
N ALA A 82 1.93 15.84 9.52
CA ALA A 82 1.05 15.47 8.43
C ALA A 82 -0.42 15.37 8.86
N ILE A 83 -0.68 14.78 10.03
CA ILE A 83 -2.02 14.72 10.63
C ILE A 83 -2.55 16.12 10.89
N LEU A 84 -1.76 16.96 11.57
CA LEU A 84 -2.17 18.32 11.92
C LEU A 84 -2.48 19.16 10.68
N SER A 85 -1.70 18.99 9.61
CA SER A 85 -1.90 19.68 8.33
C SER A 85 -3.19 19.25 7.62
N ARG A 86 -3.52 17.95 7.62
CA ARG A 86 -4.70 17.40 6.94
C ARG A 86 -5.98 17.45 7.78
N GLY A 87 -5.85 17.51 9.11
CA GLY A 87 -6.96 17.35 10.06
C GLY A 87 -7.55 15.93 10.11
N ARG A 88 -6.90 14.96 9.45
CA ARG A 88 -7.33 13.55 9.37
C ARG A 88 -6.13 12.63 9.06
N THR A 89 -6.30 11.34 9.33
CA THR A 89 -5.37 10.26 8.93
C THR A 89 -6.16 9.06 8.40
N THR A 90 -5.55 8.28 7.53
CA THR A 90 -6.03 6.97 7.08
C THR A 90 -5.48 5.82 7.92
N VAL A 91 -4.57 6.08 8.87
CA VAL A 91 -4.09 5.09 9.84
C VAL A 91 -5.15 4.87 10.92
N GLY A 92 -5.37 3.60 11.28
CA GLY A 92 -6.22 3.18 12.40
C GLY A 92 -7.31 2.17 12.01
N ALA A 93 -7.32 1.69 10.77
CA ALA A 93 -8.30 0.69 10.32
C ALA A 93 -8.18 -0.63 11.09
N SER A 94 -6.97 -0.99 11.50
CA SER A 94 -6.68 -2.19 12.29
C SER A 94 -7.11 -2.07 13.75
N GLU A 95 -7.27 -0.84 14.27
CA GLU A 95 -7.44 -0.52 15.71
C GLU A 95 -6.24 -0.92 16.60
N LEU A 96 -5.09 -1.27 16.02
CA LEU A 96 -3.84 -1.49 16.77
C LEU A 96 -3.11 -0.17 17.04
N SER A 97 -2.25 -0.17 18.05
CA SER A 97 -1.29 0.93 18.23
C SER A 97 -0.22 0.85 17.15
N ILE A 98 0.24 2.01 16.67
CA ILE A 98 1.29 2.11 15.63
C ILE A 98 2.53 1.27 15.97
N LYS A 99 2.94 1.26 17.25
CA LYS A 99 4.08 0.48 17.74
C LYS A 99 3.90 -1.05 17.61
N ASP A 100 2.66 -1.52 17.51
CA ASP A 100 2.32 -2.94 17.46
C ASP A 100 2.20 -3.45 16.01
N PHE A 101 2.26 -2.56 14.99
CA PHE A 101 2.14 -2.96 13.59
C PHE A 101 3.26 -3.92 13.15
N ALA A 102 4.52 -3.49 13.27
CA ALA A 102 5.67 -4.29 12.87
C ALA A 102 5.81 -5.60 13.69
N PRO A 103 5.65 -5.59 15.04
CA PRO A 103 5.61 -6.83 15.82
C PRO A 103 4.52 -7.80 15.37
N PHE A 104 3.31 -7.32 15.09
CA PHE A 104 2.21 -8.18 14.65
C PHE A 104 2.50 -8.81 13.28
N VAL A 105 3.04 -8.05 12.33
CA VAL A 105 3.48 -8.56 11.02
C VAL A 105 4.58 -9.62 11.18
N ALA A 106 5.56 -9.38 12.05
CA ALA A 106 6.70 -10.28 12.22
C ALA A 106 6.32 -11.65 12.80
N GLU A 107 5.23 -11.77 13.56
CA GLU A 107 4.73 -13.08 14.00
C GLU A 107 4.42 -13.99 12.80
N PHE A 108 3.80 -13.45 11.74
CA PHE A 108 3.52 -14.20 10.52
C PHE A 108 4.79 -14.56 9.74
N VAL A 109 5.78 -13.66 9.71
CA VAL A 109 7.10 -13.94 9.11
C VAL A 109 7.83 -15.06 9.86
N LYS A 110 7.69 -15.12 11.19
CA LYS A 110 8.22 -16.20 12.03
C LYS A 110 7.45 -17.52 11.88
N GLY A 111 6.40 -17.55 11.05
CA GLY A 111 5.54 -18.72 10.82
C GLY A 111 4.46 -18.92 11.88
N ASN A 112 4.31 -17.98 12.82
CA ASN A 112 3.24 -18.01 13.81
C ASN A 112 1.96 -17.42 13.22
N ILE A 113 0.80 -17.92 13.65
CA ILE A 113 -0.49 -17.31 13.36
C ILE A 113 -1.09 -16.90 14.71
N PRO A 114 -0.80 -15.68 15.19
CA PRO A 114 -1.30 -15.23 16.48
C PRO A 114 -2.82 -15.14 16.45
N ASN A 115 -3.45 -15.31 17.63
CA ASN A 115 -4.86 -14.97 17.75
C ASN A 115 -5.03 -13.48 17.50
N SER A 116 -6.12 -13.12 16.83
CA SER A 116 -6.44 -11.71 16.62
C SER A 116 -6.70 -11.02 17.97
N PRO A 117 -5.97 -9.93 18.30
CA PRO A 117 -6.29 -9.10 19.46
C PRO A 117 -7.63 -8.37 19.30
N ARG A 118 -8.15 -8.25 18.07
CA ARG A 118 -9.43 -7.58 17.78
C ARG A 118 -10.57 -8.58 17.79
N LYS A 119 -11.49 -8.41 18.75
CA LYS A 119 -12.66 -9.30 18.89
C LYS A 119 -13.51 -9.25 17.62
N GLY A 120 -13.84 -10.43 17.08
CA GLY A 120 -14.72 -10.56 15.92
C GLY A 120 -14.04 -10.40 14.56
N LEU A 121 -12.72 -10.14 14.52
CA LEU A 121 -11.94 -10.11 13.28
C LEU A 121 -10.88 -11.22 13.32
N PRO A 122 -10.83 -12.15 12.34
CA PRO A 122 -9.78 -13.17 12.30
C PRO A 122 -8.38 -12.57 12.04
N ALA A 123 -7.33 -13.34 12.30
CA ALA A 123 -5.95 -12.87 12.28
C ALA A 123 -5.47 -12.37 10.90
N ILE A 124 -5.83 -13.07 9.82
CA ILE A 124 -5.40 -12.74 8.45
C ILE A 124 -6.10 -11.46 7.91
N PRO A 125 -7.43 -11.28 8.05
CA PRO A 125 -8.06 -9.99 7.80
C PRO A 125 -7.53 -8.85 8.66
N LEU A 126 -7.16 -9.11 9.92
CA LEU A 126 -6.52 -8.09 10.75
C LEU A 126 -5.12 -7.74 10.23
N LEU A 127 -4.33 -8.73 9.84
CA LEU A 127 -3.01 -8.53 9.23
C LEU A 127 -3.10 -7.62 8.02
N LYS A 128 -4.12 -7.82 7.16
CA LYS A 128 -4.40 -6.91 6.05
C LYS A 128 -4.51 -5.45 6.49
N LEU A 129 -5.34 -5.18 7.49
CA LEU A 129 -5.54 -3.83 7.99
C LEU A 129 -4.28 -3.25 8.64
N VAL A 130 -3.48 -4.09 9.30
CA VAL A 130 -2.19 -3.67 9.90
C VAL A 130 -1.17 -3.30 8.81
N VAL A 131 -1.11 -4.07 7.72
CA VAL A 131 -0.25 -3.74 6.56
C VAL A 131 -0.69 -2.43 5.92
N GLU A 132 -2.00 -2.24 5.70
CA GLU A 132 -2.56 -0.99 5.15
C GLU A 132 -2.29 0.21 6.07
N ASP A 133 -2.41 0.04 7.39
CA ASP A 133 -2.09 1.10 8.37
C ASP A 133 -0.57 1.42 8.40
N LEU A 134 0.29 0.41 8.25
CA LEU A 134 1.74 0.59 8.17
C LEU A 134 2.12 1.35 6.90
N GLU A 135 1.59 0.96 5.73
CA GLU A 135 1.79 1.69 4.48
C GLU A 135 1.25 3.12 4.56
N ALA A 136 0.06 3.31 5.15
CA ALA A 136 -0.54 4.62 5.37
C ALA A 136 0.38 5.52 6.22
N TYR A 137 0.96 5.00 7.30
CA TYR A 137 1.91 5.75 8.13
C TYR A 137 3.09 6.31 7.32
N TYR A 138 3.71 5.46 6.51
CA TYR A 138 4.87 5.85 5.69
C TYR A 138 4.48 6.82 4.56
N THR A 139 3.38 6.55 3.88
CA THR A 139 2.91 7.36 2.75
C THR A 139 2.40 8.73 3.19
N GLU A 140 1.60 8.83 4.26
CA GLU A 140 1.14 10.10 4.81
C GLU A 140 2.30 10.97 5.29
N THR A 141 3.31 10.35 5.90
CA THR A 141 4.51 11.05 6.36
C THR A 141 5.30 11.63 5.20
N ARG A 142 5.68 10.80 4.23
CA ARG A 142 6.55 11.21 3.13
C ARG A 142 5.88 12.24 2.21
N THR A 143 4.60 12.03 1.88
CA THR A 143 3.83 12.97 1.04
C THR A 143 3.75 14.35 1.68
N HIS A 144 3.67 14.43 3.02
CA HIS A 144 3.67 15.69 3.73
C HIS A 144 5.07 16.32 3.82
N ARG A 145 6.06 15.57 4.32
CA ARG A 145 7.43 16.05 4.56
C ARG A 145 8.11 16.52 3.27
N ASP A 146 8.01 15.70 2.22
CA ASP A 146 8.76 15.90 0.98
C ASP A 146 7.91 16.59 -0.09
N ARG A 147 6.60 16.80 0.16
CA ARG A 147 5.62 17.39 -0.77
C ARG A 147 5.58 16.66 -2.13
N ILE A 148 5.74 15.34 -2.09
CA ILE A 148 5.71 14.46 -3.26
C ILE A 148 4.30 13.86 -3.41
N ASP A 149 3.79 13.89 -4.64
CA ASP A 149 2.55 13.20 -5.07
C ASP A 149 2.81 12.14 -6.16
N ASP A 150 4.09 11.88 -6.48
CA ASP A 150 4.54 10.87 -7.43
C ASP A 150 4.55 9.47 -6.78
N LEU A 151 3.61 8.63 -7.23
CA LEU A 151 3.42 7.26 -6.74
C LEU A 151 4.61 6.34 -7.06
N GLU A 152 5.35 6.59 -8.14
CA GLU A 152 6.52 5.79 -8.50
C GLU A 152 7.67 6.08 -7.52
N LEU A 153 7.93 7.36 -7.23
CA LEU A 153 8.93 7.76 -6.23
C LEU A 153 8.57 7.29 -4.82
N MET A 154 7.28 7.33 -4.46
CA MET A 154 6.80 6.82 -3.18
C MET A 154 6.98 5.32 -3.05
N GLY A 155 6.53 4.56 -4.05
CA GLY A 155 6.64 3.11 -4.05
C GLY A 155 8.09 2.64 -4.05
N ARG A 156 8.95 3.26 -4.89
CA ARG A 156 10.39 2.95 -4.91
C ARG A 156 11.03 3.14 -3.54
N TRP A 157 10.77 4.27 -2.89
CA TRP A 157 11.34 4.47 -1.57
C TRP A 157 10.82 3.45 -0.56
N PHE A 158 9.50 3.25 -0.49
CA PHE A 158 8.92 2.36 0.51
C PHE A 158 9.45 0.93 0.33
N TRP A 159 9.37 0.38 -0.87
CA TRP A 159 9.71 -1.01 -1.12
C TRP A 159 11.21 -1.29 -1.20
N GLU A 160 12.02 -0.34 -1.69
CA GLU A 160 13.45 -0.57 -1.92
C GLU A 160 14.35 -0.04 -0.80
N GLU A 161 13.93 1.03 -0.11
CA GLU A 161 14.79 1.74 0.84
C GLU A 161 14.39 1.56 2.31
N THR A 162 13.12 1.23 2.60
CA THR A 162 12.66 1.15 4.00
C THR A 162 12.79 -0.25 4.61
N LYS A 163 12.97 -0.26 5.93
CA LYS A 163 12.99 -1.49 6.73
C LYS A 163 11.61 -2.11 6.83
N ALA A 164 10.55 -1.29 6.90
CA ALA A 164 9.17 -1.78 6.85
C ALA A 164 8.84 -2.46 5.52
N GLY A 165 9.25 -1.87 4.39
CA GLY A 165 9.10 -2.49 3.07
C GLY A 165 9.79 -3.86 3.00
N ARG A 166 11.03 -3.95 3.51
CA ARG A 166 11.74 -5.24 3.63
C ARG A 166 10.98 -6.26 4.49
N LEU A 167 10.40 -5.85 5.62
CA LEU A 167 9.60 -6.72 6.48
C LEU A 167 8.38 -7.30 5.73
N LEU A 168 7.69 -6.48 4.93
CA LEU A 168 6.55 -6.93 4.13
C LEU A 168 6.97 -7.86 2.98
N LEU A 169 8.12 -7.62 2.35
CA LEU A 169 8.67 -8.54 1.34
C LEU A 169 9.04 -9.91 1.94
N LEU A 170 9.50 -9.96 3.20
CA LEU A 170 9.73 -11.22 3.90
C LEU A 170 8.41 -11.93 4.25
N LEU A 171 7.36 -11.18 4.64
CA LEU A 171 6.02 -11.73 4.85
C LEU A 171 5.50 -12.41 3.58
N GLU A 172 5.65 -11.75 2.44
CA GLU A 172 5.32 -12.29 1.13
C GLU A 172 6.11 -13.55 0.82
N ALA A 173 7.43 -13.55 1.02
CA ALA A 173 8.28 -14.72 0.81
C ALA A 173 7.84 -15.95 1.63
N VAL A 174 7.53 -15.76 2.92
CA VAL A 174 7.05 -16.82 3.81
C VAL A 174 5.66 -17.30 3.40
N SER A 175 4.77 -16.37 3.03
CA SER A 175 3.40 -16.69 2.65
C SER A 175 3.33 -17.51 1.37
N VAL A 176 4.11 -17.14 0.35
CA VAL A 176 4.20 -17.86 -0.93
C VAL A 176 4.81 -19.26 -0.76
N ALA A 177 5.80 -19.41 0.12
CA ALA A 177 6.46 -20.69 0.37
C ALA A 177 5.68 -21.62 1.33
N SER A 178 4.57 -21.16 1.93
CA SER A 178 3.86 -21.90 2.97
C SER A 178 2.90 -22.94 2.39
N ASP A 179 2.93 -24.16 2.93
CA ASP A 179 1.90 -25.17 2.69
C ASP A 179 0.60 -24.92 3.49
N ASN A 180 0.62 -23.94 4.41
CA ASN A 180 -0.53 -23.60 5.22
C ASN A 180 -1.53 -22.76 4.41
N LYS A 181 -2.72 -23.30 4.16
CA LYS A 181 -3.80 -22.61 3.44
C LYS A 181 -4.14 -21.23 4.02
N VAL A 182 -4.00 -21.04 5.33
CA VAL A 182 -4.26 -19.75 6.00
C VAL A 182 -3.18 -18.73 5.64
N MET A 183 -1.92 -19.14 5.51
CA MET A 183 -0.83 -18.27 5.08
C MET A 183 -0.96 -17.92 3.59
N LEU A 184 -1.44 -18.85 2.76
CA LEU A 184 -1.69 -18.56 1.33
C LEU A 184 -2.78 -17.49 1.13
N GLN A 185 -3.71 -17.33 2.06
CA GLN A 185 -4.71 -16.23 2.02
C GLN A 185 -4.06 -14.84 2.06
N ILE A 186 -2.85 -14.72 2.61
CA ILE A 186 -2.08 -13.46 2.63
C ILE A 186 -1.73 -13.04 1.20
N VAL A 187 -1.32 -14.00 0.37
CA VAL A 187 -1.00 -13.80 -1.06
C VAL A 187 -2.28 -13.45 -1.83
N GLU A 188 -3.38 -14.15 -1.57
CA GLU A 188 -4.66 -13.94 -2.26
C GLU A 188 -5.27 -12.56 -1.99
N MET A 189 -5.10 -12.01 -0.79
CA MET A 189 -5.62 -10.69 -0.44
C MET A 189 -4.81 -9.52 -1.00
N SER A 190 -3.82 -9.79 -1.88
CA SER A 190 -2.97 -8.77 -2.50
C SER A 190 -2.31 -7.83 -1.49
N LEU A 191 -1.89 -8.36 -0.35
CA LEU A 191 -1.05 -7.66 0.64
C LEU A 191 0.40 -7.51 0.18
N MET A 192 0.61 -7.58 -1.14
CA MET A 192 1.91 -7.82 -1.74
C MET A 192 2.42 -6.58 -2.46
N ALA A 193 3.73 -6.51 -2.60
CA ALA A 193 4.38 -5.45 -3.35
C ALA A 193 3.77 -5.35 -4.77
N PRO A 194 3.58 -4.14 -5.31
CA PRO A 194 3.11 -3.97 -6.67
C PRO A 194 4.06 -4.71 -7.63
N ARG A 195 3.56 -5.61 -8.48
CA ARG A 195 4.41 -6.36 -9.43
C ARG A 195 4.14 -5.95 -10.87
N PHE A 196 5.19 -6.00 -11.70
CA PHE A 196 5.04 -5.91 -13.15
C PHE A 196 4.41 -7.21 -13.68
N TRP A 197 3.21 -7.12 -14.25
CA TRP A 197 2.55 -8.23 -14.93
C TRP A 197 2.87 -8.17 -16.42
N SER A 198 4.05 -8.66 -16.83
CA SER A 198 4.36 -8.77 -18.26
C SER A 198 4.02 -10.13 -18.86
N GLU A 199 4.00 -11.23 -18.09
CA GLU A 199 3.65 -12.56 -18.61
C GLU A 199 3.01 -13.47 -17.54
N GLY A 200 1.69 -13.68 -17.60
CA GLY A 200 0.98 -14.70 -16.82
C GLY A 200 -0.43 -14.29 -16.36
N PRO A 201 -1.36 -15.25 -16.15
CA PRO A 201 -2.68 -14.94 -15.60
C PRO A 201 -2.56 -14.48 -14.14
N LEU A 202 -3.39 -13.48 -13.79
CA LEU A 202 -3.46 -12.87 -12.45
C LEU A 202 -3.61 -13.94 -11.35
N PRO A 203 -2.75 -13.98 -10.32
CA PRO A 203 -3.06 -14.71 -9.10
C PRO A 203 -4.27 -14.03 -8.45
N GLY A 204 -5.38 -14.77 -8.33
CA GLY A 204 -6.66 -14.26 -7.85
C GLY A 204 -7.80 -14.26 -8.88
N THR A 205 -7.55 -14.61 -10.15
CA THR A 205 -8.65 -14.89 -11.10
C THR A 205 -9.26 -16.27 -10.89
N SER A 206 -9.81 -16.51 -9.70
CA SER A 206 -10.83 -17.55 -9.50
C SER A 206 -11.88 -17.20 -8.45
N ALA A 207 -12.25 -15.92 -8.26
CA ALA A 207 -13.53 -15.56 -7.61
C ALA A 207 -13.85 -14.05 -7.66
N ALA A 208 -14.05 -13.48 -8.84
CA ALA A 208 -14.79 -12.22 -8.98
C ALA A 208 -15.38 -12.12 -10.39
N GLY A 209 -16.23 -13.08 -10.72
CA GLY A 209 -17.21 -12.91 -11.79
C GLY A 209 -18.53 -12.47 -11.15
N TRP A 210 -18.76 -11.16 -11.12
CA TRP A 210 -20.08 -10.53 -11.06
C TRP A 210 -20.02 -9.26 -11.90
#